data_AF-A0A7X6Q7E3-F1
#
_entry.id   AF-A0A7X6Q7E3-F1
#
_cell.length_a   1.000
_cell.length_b   1.000
_cell.length_c   1.000
_cell.angle_alpha   90.00
_cell.angle_beta   90.00
_cell.angle_gamma   90.00
#
_symmetry.space_group_name_H-M   'P 1'
#
loop_
_entity.id
_entity.type
_entity.pdbx_description
1 polymer ?
#
loop_
_entity_poly.entity_id
_entity_poly.type
_entity_poly.pdbx_seq_one_letter_code
_entity_poly.pdbx_strand_id
1 'polypeptide(L)'
;AARCLECSYICDKCVEVCPNRANVAIDMRYRWDLFENPFQIIYLDAFCNECGNCTTFCPWSGSPYKDKFTLFSRLDDFESSANSGFLLEEGGVVVRYEGEVSHLPIERDGTLDSELPEEITSLIEEIILNHSYLLGAVEA
;
A
#
# COMPACT_ATOMS: atom_id res chain seq x y z
N ALA A 1 -9.32 -16.97 20.34
CA ALA A 1 -8.00 -17.57 20.63
C ALA A 1 -7.06 -16.46 21.04
N ALA A 2 -6.32 -16.60 22.14
CA ALA A 2 -5.27 -15.65 22.51
C ALA A 2 -4.13 -15.75 21.47
N ARG A 3 -3.60 -14.60 21.07
CA ARG A 3 -2.67 -14.42 19.94
C ARG A 3 -1.36 -15.17 20.16
N CYS A 4 -0.73 -15.64 19.08
CA CYS A 4 0.67 -16.06 19.12
C CYS A 4 1.56 -14.85 19.45
N LEU A 5 2.60 -15.07 20.28
CA LEU A 5 3.53 -14.03 20.76
C LEU A 5 4.12 -13.17 19.63
N GLU A 6 4.33 -13.78 18.46
CA GLU A 6 4.91 -13.12 17.27
C GLU A 6 3.86 -12.27 16.53
N CYS A 7 2.65 -12.80 16.29
CA CYS A 7 1.54 -12.06 15.68
C CYS A 7 0.98 -10.96 16.59
N SER A 8 1.36 -10.90 17.88
CA SER A 8 1.05 -9.77 18.76
C SER A 8 1.95 -8.55 18.54
N TYR A 9 3.14 -8.73 17.99
CA TYR A 9 4.15 -7.67 17.92
C TYR A 9 4.31 -7.08 16.51
N ILE A 10 4.34 -7.92 15.47
CA ILE A 10 4.41 -7.49 14.06
C ILE A 10 3.57 -8.47 13.23
N CYS A 11 2.62 -7.98 12.43
CA CYS A 11 1.82 -8.82 11.54
C CYS A 11 2.13 -8.52 10.08
N ASP A 12 2.81 -9.44 9.41
CA ASP A 12 3.18 -9.39 7.99
C ASP A 12 2.82 -10.70 7.27
N LYS A 13 1.94 -11.53 7.84
CA LYS A 13 1.66 -12.88 7.33
C LYS A 13 1.26 -12.90 5.86
N CYS A 14 0.56 -11.87 5.40
CA CYS A 14 0.17 -11.68 4.02
C CYS A 14 1.35 -11.52 3.04
N VAL A 15 2.47 -10.97 3.50
CA VAL A 15 3.74 -10.87 2.75
C VAL A 15 4.34 -12.28 2.62
N GLU A 16 4.39 -13.04 3.70
CA GLU A 16 4.99 -14.38 3.71
C GLU A 16 4.24 -15.40 2.86
N VAL A 17 2.91 -15.39 2.90
CA VAL A 17 2.06 -16.42 2.26
C VAL A 17 1.67 -16.09 0.82
N CYS A 18 1.97 -14.87 0.35
CA CYS A 18 1.61 -14.46 -1.00
C CYS A 18 2.57 -15.11 -2.02
N PRO A 19 2.06 -15.99 -2.90
CA PRO A 19 2.92 -16.69 -3.86
C PRO A 19 3.52 -15.75 -4.90
N ASN A 20 2.84 -14.63 -5.19
CA ASN A 20 3.25 -13.64 -6.18
C ASN A 20 3.98 -12.44 -5.56
N ARG A 21 4.19 -12.42 -4.24
CA ARG A 21 4.76 -11.27 -3.51
C ARG A 21 4.04 -9.93 -3.76
N ALA A 22 2.72 -9.99 -3.91
CA ALA A 22 1.84 -8.83 -4.11
C ALA A 22 1.52 -8.05 -2.82
N ASN A 23 2.09 -8.44 -1.68
CA ASN A 23 2.00 -7.67 -0.44
C ASN A 23 3.42 -7.40 0.01
N VAL A 24 3.74 -6.14 0.30
CA VAL A 24 5.09 -5.73 0.74
C VAL A 24 4.99 -4.95 2.05
N ALA A 25 5.98 -5.14 2.91
CA ALA A 25 6.11 -4.39 4.15
C ALA A 25 7.01 -3.18 3.91
N ILE A 26 6.47 -1.98 4.09
CA ILE A 26 7.20 -0.71 4.05
C ILE A 26 7.60 -0.33 5.46
N ASP A 27 8.88 -0.06 5.68
CA ASP A 27 9.43 0.30 6.98
C ASP A 27 9.19 1.78 7.30
N MET A 28 8.26 2.04 8.22
CA MET A 28 7.88 3.38 8.67
C MET A 28 8.44 3.71 10.06
N ARG A 29 9.49 3.02 10.53
CA ARG A 29 10.05 3.24 11.88
C ARG A 29 10.51 4.67 12.13
N TYR A 30 10.86 5.42 11.08
CA TYR A 30 11.23 6.82 11.21
C TYR A 30 10.04 7.72 11.58
N ARG A 31 8.80 7.28 11.30
CA ARG A 31 7.52 7.92 11.67
C ARG A 31 6.81 7.17 12.80
N TRP A 32 7.54 6.80 13.85
CA TRP A 32 6.98 6.12 15.03
C TRP A 32 5.92 6.96 15.79
N ASP A 33 5.92 8.27 15.57
CA ASP A 33 4.92 9.22 16.06
C ASP A 33 3.56 9.06 15.37
N LEU A 34 3.56 8.54 14.14
CA LEU A 34 2.41 8.48 13.25
C LEU A 34 1.83 7.07 13.12
N PHE A 35 2.67 6.02 13.21
CA PHE A 35 2.24 4.63 13.05
C PHE A 35 2.44 3.82 14.34
N GLU A 36 1.38 3.13 14.77
CA GLU A 36 1.46 2.17 15.89
C GLU A 36 2.37 0.98 15.55
N ASN A 37 2.39 0.56 14.29
CA ASN A 37 3.21 -0.54 13.81
C ASN A 37 4.39 -0.02 12.98
N PRO A 38 5.61 -0.55 13.17
CA PRO A 38 6.80 -0.10 12.45
C PRO A 38 6.75 -0.40 10.95
N PHE A 39 5.91 -1.34 10.52
CA PHE A 39 5.76 -1.73 9.13
C PHE A 39 4.33 -1.52 8.66
N GLN A 40 4.17 -0.91 7.50
CA GLN A 40 2.88 -0.77 6.83
C GLN A 40 2.83 -1.69 5.62
N ILE A 41 1.73 -2.42 5.46
CA ILE A 41 1.57 -3.34 4.33
C ILE A 41 0.95 -2.59 3.15
N ILE A 42 1.66 -2.58 2.03
CA ILE A 42 1.18 -2.10 0.74
C ILE A 42 0.83 -3.29 -0.14
N TYR A 43 -0.33 -3.20 -0.78
CA TYR A 43 -0.80 -4.17 -1.74
C TYR A 43 -0.43 -3.72 -3.16
N LEU A 44 0.24 -4.57 -3.92
CA LEU A 44 0.66 -4.34 -5.30
C LEU A 44 -0.37 -5.00 -6.22
N ASP A 45 -1.26 -4.20 -6.80
CA ASP A 45 -2.41 -4.72 -7.53
C ASP A 45 -1.99 -5.58 -8.73
N ALA A 46 -1.06 -5.06 -9.54
CA ALA A 46 -0.58 -5.69 -10.76
C ALA A 46 0.01 -7.10 -10.56
N PHE A 47 0.42 -7.47 -9.34
CA PHE A 47 1.04 -8.77 -9.06
C PHE A 47 0.06 -9.77 -8.45
N CYS A 48 -1.12 -9.32 -8.05
CA CYS A 48 -2.13 -10.17 -7.46
C CYS A 48 -2.90 -10.97 -8.51
N ASN A 49 -3.19 -12.23 -8.21
CA ASN A 49 -4.10 -13.06 -9.00
C ASN A 49 -5.34 -13.47 -8.19
N GLU A 50 -5.61 -12.76 -7.10
CA GLU A 50 -6.71 -13.01 -6.17
C GLU A 50 -6.77 -14.45 -5.63
N CYS A 51 -5.63 -15.13 -5.49
CA CYS A 51 -5.59 -16.52 -4.98
C CYS A 51 -6.14 -16.70 -3.56
N GLY A 52 -6.33 -15.63 -2.80
CA GLY A 52 -6.96 -15.67 -1.47
C GLY A 52 -6.07 -16.19 -0.33
N ASN A 53 -4.79 -16.47 -0.57
CA ASN A 53 -3.86 -16.90 0.50
C ASN A 53 -3.77 -15.86 1.62
N CYS A 54 -3.64 -14.58 1.27
CA CYS A 54 -3.51 -13.51 2.25
C CYS A 54 -4.74 -13.40 3.17
N THR A 55 -5.95 -13.74 2.70
CA THR A 55 -7.17 -13.84 3.52
C THR A 55 -7.19 -15.12 4.34
N THR A 56 -6.94 -16.26 3.70
CA THR A 56 -7.03 -17.59 4.33
C THR A 56 -6.11 -17.72 5.54
N PHE A 57 -4.90 -17.17 5.45
CA PHE A 57 -3.91 -17.19 6.52
C PHE A 57 -3.93 -15.94 7.40
N CYS A 58 -4.88 -15.00 7.18
CA CYS A 58 -4.97 -13.79 7.99
C CYS A 58 -5.42 -14.14 9.42
N PRO A 59 -4.60 -13.90 10.46
CA PRO A 59 -5.00 -14.17 11.83
C PRO A 59 -6.10 -13.21 12.34
N TRP A 60 -6.42 -12.18 11.54
CA TRP A 60 -7.35 -11.10 11.85
C TRP A 60 -8.67 -11.17 11.09
N SER A 61 -8.88 -12.21 10.28
CA SER A 61 -10.02 -12.31 9.36
C SER A 61 -10.13 -11.13 8.37
N GLY A 62 -9.02 -10.46 8.06
CA GLY A 62 -8.94 -9.44 7.02
C GLY A 62 -8.63 -10.04 5.63
N SER A 63 -8.84 -9.25 4.59
CA SER A 63 -8.50 -9.54 3.20
C SER A 63 -7.51 -8.52 2.65
N PRO A 64 -6.20 -8.73 2.83
CA PRO A 64 -5.18 -7.72 2.52
C PRO A 64 -5.23 -7.15 1.09
N TYR A 65 -5.59 -7.96 0.09
CA TYR A 65 -5.74 -7.50 -1.31
C TYR A 65 -6.94 -6.57 -1.55
N LYS A 66 -7.82 -6.40 -0.57
CA LYS A 66 -8.98 -5.49 -0.58
C LYS A 66 -8.83 -4.36 0.45
N ASP A 67 -8.24 -4.68 1.60
CA ASP A 67 -8.26 -3.79 2.76
C ASP A 67 -7.01 -2.91 2.87
N LYS A 68 -5.90 -3.29 2.23
CA LYS A 68 -4.63 -2.55 2.34
C LYS A 68 -4.52 -1.48 1.26
N PHE A 69 -3.78 -0.42 1.60
CA PHE A 69 -3.52 0.67 0.68
C PHE A 69 -2.82 0.12 -0.56
N THR A 70 -3.38 0.46 -1.72
CA THR A 70 -3.03 -0.18 -2.98
C THR A 70 -2.06 0.70 -3.77
N LEU A 71 -0.99 0.11 -4.27
CA LEU A 71 -0.18 0.71 -5.32
C LEU A 71 -0.64 0.13 -6.66
N PHE A 72 -1.15 0.99 -7.52
CA PHE A 72 -1.56 0.66 -8.87
C PHE A 72 -0.43 0.95 -9.85
N SER A 73 -0.33 0.10 -10.88
CA SER A 73 0.63 0.30 -11.99
C SER A 73 -0.04 0.78 -13.28
N ARG A 74 -1.37 0.70 -13.36
CA ARG A 74 -2.16 1.04 -14.55
C ARG A 74 -3.41 1.81 -14.15
N LEU A 75 -3.82 2.72 -15.06
CA LEU A 75 -4.98 3.57 -14.86
C LEU A 75 -6.30 2.79 -14.89
N ASP A 76 -6.44 1.80 -15.78
CA ASP A 76 -7.66 0.99 -15.87
C ASP A 76 -7.85 0.09 -14.64
N ASP A 77 -6.76 -0.43 -14.07
CA ASP A 77 -6.80 -1.16 -12.79
C ASP A 77 -7.17 -0.22 -11.63
N PHE A 78 -6.63 1.00 -11.61
CA PHE A 78 -7.03 2.03 -10.65
C PHE A 78 -8.53 2.35 -10.77
N GLU A 79 -9.04 2.64 -11.97
CA GLU A 79 -10.43 3.02 -12.25
C GLU A 79 -11.44 1.89 -11.96
N SER A 80 -11.07 0.63 -12.20
CA SER A 80 -11.95 -0.52 -11.99
C SER A 80 -11.96 -1.03 -10.54
N SER A 81 -11.00 -0.62 -9.73
CA SER A 81 -10.91 -0.95 -8.31
C SER A 81 -11.69 0.03 -7.42
N ALA A 82 -12.14 -0.46 -6.26
CA ALA A 82 -12.71 0.36 -5.19
C ALA A 82 -11.73 0.64 -4.04
N ASN A 83 -10.52 0.06 -4.10
CA ASN A 83 -9.56 0.18 -3.01
C ASN A 83 -9.03 1.61 -2.89
N SER A 84 -8.77 2.05 -1.65
CA SER A 84 -7.90 3.20 -1.40
C SER A 84 -6.48 2.86 -1.85
N GLY A 85 -5.84 3.78 -2.56
CA GLY A 85 -4.53 3.56 -3.14
C GLY A 85 -4.07 4.72 -4.00
N PHE A 86 -2.94 4.57 -4.67
CA PHE A 86 -2.44 5.57 -5.58
C PHE A 86 -1.81 4.98 -6.83
N LEU A 87 -1.74 5.81 -7.87
CA LEU A 87 -1.07 5.57 -9.13
C LEU A 87 -0.09 6.72 -9.38
N LEU A 88 1.14 6.39 -9.79
CA LEU A 88 2.09 7.39 -10.27
C LEU A 88 1.73 7.78 -11.71
N GLU A 89 1.61 9.08 -11.96
CA GLU A 89 1.42 9.66 -13.30
C GLU A 89 2.56 10.64 -13.64
N GLU A 90 2.58 11.13 -14.87
CA GLU A 90 3.55 12.14 -15.28
C GLU A 90 3.36 13.44 -14.48
N GLY A 91 4.32 13.75 -13.61
CA GLY A 91 4.35 14.99 -12.82
C GLY A 91 3.55 14.95 -11.51
N GLY A 92 3.00 13.79 -11.11
CA GLY A 92 2.22 13.69 -9.87
C GLY A 92 1.76 12.28 -9.52
N VAL A 93 0.85 12.21 -8.56
CA VAL A 93 0.12 10.99 -8.21
C VAL A 93 -1.38 11.23 -8.28
N VAL A 94 -2.11 10.19 -8.67
CA VAL A 94 -3.56 10.11 -8.48
C VAL A 94 -3.82 9.25 -7.26
N VAL A 95 -4.51 9.78 -6.28
CA VAL A 95 -4.80 9.09 -5.02
C VAL A 95 -6.30 8.89 -4.90
N ARG A 96 -6.71 7.66 -4.57
CA ARG A 96 -8.04 7.36 -4.04
C ARG A 96 -7.94 7.13 -2.55
N TYR A 97 -8.70 7.87 -1.76
CA TYR A 97 -8.81 7.66 -0.33
C TYR A 97 -10.27 7.75 0.10
N GLU A 98 -10.77 6.68 0.73
CA GLU A 98 -12.18 6.56 1.18
C GLU A 98 -13.21 6.83 0.07
N GLY A 99 -12.86 6.52 -1.17
CA GLY A 99 -13.72 6.70 -2.35
C GLY A 99 -13.59 8.06 -3.04
N GLU A 100 -12.86 9.02 -2.46
CA GLU A 100 -12.57 10.30 -3.08
C GLU A 100 -11.26 10.24 -3.87
N VAL A 101 -11.25 10.84 -5.07
CA VAL A 101 -10.09 10.87 -5.95
C VAL A 101 -9.51 12.28 -6.02
N SER A 102 -8.21 12.40 -5.79
CA SER A 102 -7.46 13.65 -5.88
C SER A 102 -6.21 13.48 -6.74
N HIS A 103 -5.79 14.56 -7.40
CA HIS A 103 -4.54 14.63 -8.16
C HIS A 103 -3.58 15.53 -7.40
N LEU A 104 -2.43 14.99 -7.03
CA LEU A 104 -1.43 15.70 -6.24
C LEU A 104 -0.13 15.83 -7.02
N PRO A 105 0.37 17.06 -7.25
CA PRO A 105 1.71 17.22 -7.81
C PRO A 105 2.76 16.71 -6.82
N ILE A 106 3.82 16.12 -7.34
CA ILE A 106 4.99 15.76 -6.52
C ILE A 106 5.95 16.94 -6.51
N GLU A 107 6.30 17.42 -5.32
CA GLU A 107 7.27 18.48 -5.14
C GLU A 107 8.69 18.04 -5.48
N ARG A 108 9.61 18.99 -5.65
CA ARG A 108 10.99 18.70 -6.09
C ARG A 108 11.77 17.80 -5.13
N ASP A 109 11.39 17.77 -3.86
CA ASP A 109 11.96 16.94 -2.81
C ASP A 109 11.20 15.62 -2.60
N GLY A 110 10.20 15.34 -3.44
CA GLY A 110 9.37 14.14 -3.38
C GLY A 110 8.20 14.20 -2.42
N THR A 111 7.95 15.35 -1.78
CA THR A 111 6.82 15.55 -0.86
C THR A 111 5.51 15.85 -1.59
N LEU A 112 4.39 15.69 -0.88
CA LEU A 112 3.03 15.99 -1.36
C LEU A 112 2.38 17.04 -0.46
N ASP A 113 1.99 18.18 -1.04
CA ASP A 113 1.11 19.14 -0.37
C ASP A 113 -0.35 18.75 -0.61
N SER A 114 -1.06 18.31 0.44
CA SER A 114 -2.45 17.85 0.32
C SER A 114 -3.23 17.93 1.63
N GLU A 115 -4.55 17.85 1.51
CA GLU A 115 -5.47 17.70 2.65
C GLU A 115 -5.66 16.23 3.09
N LEU A 116 -4.95 15.28 2.47
CA LEU A 116 -5.01 13.88 2.88
C LEU A 116 -4.40 13.68 4.29
N PRO A 117 -4.81 12.63 5.01
CA PRO A 117 -4.17 12.28 6.27
C PRO A 117 -2.65 12.11 6.11
N GLU A 118 -1.91 12.54 7.12
CA GLU A 118 -0.44 12.52 7.10
C GLU A 118 0.12 11.10 6.95
N GLU A 119 -0.61 10.09 7.45
CA GLU A 119 -0.30 8.67 7.28
C GLU A 119 -0.22 8.29 5.80
N ILE A 120 -1.15 8.81 4.99
CA ILE A 120 -1.26 8.47 3.57
C ILE A 120 -0.18 9.18 2.76
N THR A 121 0.01 10.48 2.99
CA THR A 121 1.07 11.23 2.31
C THR A 121 2.44 10.66 2.66
N SER A 122 2.73 10.40 3.93
CA SER A 122 4.00 9.80 4.37
C SER A 122 4.28 8.44 3.71
N LEU A 123 3.25 7.61 3.54
CA LEU A 123 3.40 6.32 2.85
C LEU A 123 3.72 6.49 1.36
N ILE A 124 3.02 7.39 0.68
CA ILE A 124 3.26 7.65 -0.75
C ILE A 124 4.67 8.22 -0.95
N GLU A 125 5.06 9.21 -0.14
CA GLU A 125 6.39 9.83 -0.17
C GLU A 125 7.50 8.80 0.08
N GLU A 126 7.35 7.93 1.08
CA GLU A 126 8.30 6.85 1.36
C GLU A 126 8.46 5.90 0.16
N ILE A 127 7.36 5.60 -0.53
CA ILE A 127 7.40 4.74 -1.72
C ILE A 127 8.10 5.45 -2.87
N ILE A 128 7.77 6.72 -3.13
CA ILE A 128 8.38 7.52 -4.20
C ILE A 128 9.89 7.68 -3.99
N LEU A 129 10.31 8.02 -2.77
CA LEU A 129 11.69 8.36 -2.46
C LEU A 129 12.58 7.13 -2.30
N ASN A 130 12.09 6.10 -1.62
CA ASN A 130 12.92 4.98 -1.17
C ASN A 130 12.54 3.64 -1.82
N HIS A 131 11.37 3.53 -2.46
CA HIS A 131 10.87 2.29 -3.06
C HIS A 131 10.44 2.46 -4.52
N SER A 132 11.09 3.36 -5.26
CA SER A 132 10.76 3.66 -6.67
C SER A 132 10.80 2.44 -7.60
N TYR A 133 11.51 1.37 -7.22
CA TYR A 133 11.48 0.08 -7.92
C TYR A 133 10.11 -0.61 -7.93
N LEU A 134 9.18 -0.20 -7.05
CA LEU A 134 7.80 -0.67 -7.03
C LEU A 134 6.91 0.06 -8.05
N LEU A 135 7.33 1.22 -8.54
CA LEU A 135 6.56 2.11 -9.43
C LEU A 135 6.74 1.77 -10.92
N GLY A 136 7.27 0.59 -11.22
CA GLY A 136 7.54 0.16 -12.60
C GLY A 136 6.26 -0.07 -13.40
N ALA A 137 6.33 0.24 -14.70
CA ALA A 137 5.27 -0.10 -15.65
C ALA A 137 5.13 -1.62 -15.80
N VAL A 138 3.89 -2.08 -16.02
CA VAL A 138 3.56 -3.48 -16.28
C VAL A 138 2.82 -3.58 -17.62
N GLU A 139 3.00 -4.70 -18.33
CA GLU A 139 2.29 -4.96 -19.59
C GLU A 139 0.80 -5.25 -19.31
N ALA A 140 -0.04 -4.94 -20.32
CA ALA A 140 -1.47 -5.21 -20.30
C ALA A 140 -1.80 -6.65 -20.75
#